data_AF-A0A1E7HMU0-F1
#
_entry.id   AF-A0A1E7HMU0-F1
#
_cell.length_a   1.000
_cell.length_b   1.000
_cell.length_c   1.000
_cell.angle_alpha   90.00
_cell.angle_beta   90.00
_cell.angle_gamma   90.00
#
_symmetry.space_group_name_H-M   'P 1'
#
loop_
_entity.id
_entity.type
_entity.pdbx_description
1 polymer ?
#
loop_
_entity_poly.entity_id
_entity_poly.type
_entity_poly.pdbx_seq_one_letter_code
_entity_poly.pdbx_strand_id
1 'polypeptide(L)'
;MRWLIPDGSETVNVEFIQGKEPFARLTLSPQEPFRQFNFSTDAILAEGRMRLHIDEQRDKGILKLDSLSYRCYGPEEKAFSGTLVEFDLPAKP
;
A
#
# COMPACT_ATOMS: atom_id res chain seq x y z
N MET A 1 -6.62 4.50 -4.02
CA MET A 1 -5.85 3.92 -2.90
C MET A 1 -5.50 5.06 -1.96
N ARG A 2 -5.59 4.87 -0.64
CA ARG A 2 -5.08 5.78 0.39
C ARG A 2 -4.18 5.00 1.34
N TRP A 3 -3.25 5.68 2.00
CA TRP A 3 -2.41 5.10 3.03
C TRP A 3 -2.52 5.94 4.31
N LEU A 4 -2.47 5.25 5.45
CA LEU A 4 -2.53 5.83 6.78
C LEU A 4 -1.37 5.26 7.60
N ILE A 5 -0.53 6.14 8.14
CA ILE A 5 0.53 5.79 9.08
C ILE A 5 0.01 6.17 10.47
N PRO A 6 -0.29 5.23 11.36
CA PRO A 6 -0.69 5.54 12.72
C PRO A 6 0.44 6.26 13.47
N ASP A 7 0.07 7.26 14.28
CA ASP A 7 1.04 7.99 15.11
C ASP A 7 1.82 7.03 16.01
N GLY A 8 3.14 7.24 16.08
CA GLY A 8 4.01 6.41 16.91
C GLY A 8 4.23 4.98 16.38
N SER A 9 3.93 4.70 15.10
CA SER A 9 4.00 3.36 14.53
C SER A 9 4.91 3.27 13.30
N GLU A 10 5.59 2.13 13.16
CA GLU A 10 6.30 1.74 11.92
C GLU A 10 5.38 1.01 10.93
N THR A 11 4.07 0.97 11.20
CA THR A 11 3.08 0.25 10.41
C THR A 11 2.37 1.18 9.43
N VAL A 12 2.07 0.68 8.23
CA VAL A 12 1.27 1.39 7.23
C VAL A 12 0.01 0.61 6.91
N ASN A 13 -1.12 1.28 6.99
CA ASN A 13 -2.40 0.77 6.51
C ASN A 13 -2.66 1.29 5.10
N VAL A 14 -2.91 0.39 4.15
CA VAL A 14 -3.24 0.72 2.77
C VAL A 14 -4.69 0.36 2.52
N GLU A 15 -5.51 1.34 2.17
CA GLU A 15 -6.93 1.16 1.87
C GLU A 15 -7.21 1.39 0.39
N PHE A 16 -7.94 0.45 -0.20
CA PHE A 16 -8.39 0.51 -1.57
C PHE A 16 -9.82 1.04 -1.57
N ILE A 17 -10.03 2.14 -2.29
CA ILE A 17 -11.29 2.89 -2.28
C ILE A 17 -11.85 2.94 -3.70
N GLN A 18 -13.14 2.67 -3.83
CA GLN A 18 -13.92 2.95 -5.04
C GLN A 18 -14.94 4.04 -4.72
N GLY A 19 -14.89 5.16 -5.45
CA GLY A 19 -15.70 6.33 -5.12
C GLY A 19 -15.35 6.89 -3.74
N LYS A 20 -16.17 6.58 -2.72
CA LYS A 20 -15.95 6.96 -1.31
C LYS A 20 -15.90 5.78 -0.35
N GLU A 21 -16.10 4.56 -0.83
CA GLU A 21 -16.19 3.37 0.03
C GLU A 21 -14.90 2.55 -0.04
N PRO A 22 -14.27 2.22 1.11
CA PRO A 22 -13.16 1.29 1.13
C PRO A 22 -13.71 -0.13 0.88
N PHE A 23 -13.11 -0.85 -0.07
CA PHE A 23 -13.48 -2.23 -0.36
C PHE A 23 -12.42 -3.25 0.09
N ALA A 24 -11.19 -2.80 0.34
CA ALA A 24 -10.13 -3.63 0.90
C ALA A 24 -9.16 -2.81 1.75
N ARG A 25 -8.55 -3.45 2.74
CA ARG A 25 -7.51 -2.88 3.60
C ARG A 25 -6.39 -3.90 3.79
N LEU A 26 -5.15 -3.42 3.68
CA LEU A 26 -3.95 -4.17 3.99
C LEU A 26 -3.14 -3.42 5.03
N THR A 27 -2.38 -4.19 5.80
CA THR A 27 -1.46 -3.65 6.79
C THR A 27 -0.08 -4.23 6.52
N LEU A 28 0.92 -3.35 6.44
CA LEU A 28 2.33 -3.68 6.37
C LEU A 28 3.02 -3.19 7.63
N SER A 29 3.86 -4.04 8.20
CA SER A 29 4.69 -3.71 9.35
C SER A 29 6.12 -4.19 9.08
N PRO A 30 7.10 -3.82 9.90
CA PRO A 30 8.46 -4.34 9.76
C PRO A 30 8.54 -5.87 9.83
N GLN A 31 7.63 -6.51 10.57
CA GLN A 31 7.54 -7.98 10.69
C GLN A 31 6.89 -8.62 9.46
N GLU A 32 5.94 -7.93 8.84
CA GLU A 32 5.27 -8.36 7.62
C GLU A 32 5.40 -7.27 6.53
N PRO A 33 6.62 -7.05 6.01
CA PRO A 33 6.92 -5.91 5.16
C PRO A 33 6.51 -6.15 3.71
N PHE A 34 6.03 -7.33 3.34
CA PHE A 34 5.61 -7.65 1.98
C PHE A 34 4.16 -8.14 1.97
N ARG A 35 3.36 -7.60 1.06
CA ARG A 35 2.00 -8.05 0.79
C ARG A 35 1.79 -8.23 -0.70
N GLN A 36 1.35 -9.43 -1.08
CA GLN A 36 0.68 -9.67 -2.35
C GLN A 36 -0.83 -9.62 -2.11
N PHE A 37 -1.56 -9.04 -3.05
CA PHE A 37 -3.01 -8.95 -2.98
C PHE A 37 -3.64 -9.26 -4.33
N ASN A 38 -4.83 -9.84 -4.27
CA ASN A 38 -5.72 -10.05 -5.39
C ASN A 38 -7.14 -9.82 -4.87
N PHE A 39 -7.77 -8.74 -5.32
CA PHE A 39 -9.14 -8.38 -5.00
C PHE A 39 -9.98 -8.52 -6.26
N SER A 40 -11.06 -9.29 -6.16
CA SER A 40 -12.05 -9.46 -7.20
C SER A 40 -13.43 -9.16 -6.62
N THR A 41 -14.09 -8.14 -7.15
CA THR A 41 -15.51 -7.86 -6.93
C THR A 41 -16.25 -7.94 -8.26
N ASP A 42 -17.58 -7.79 -8.25
CA ASP A 42 -18.39 -7.75 -9.48
C ASP A 42 -17.98 -6.61 -10.43
N ALA A 43 -17.21 -5.64 -9.94
CA ALA A 43 -16.85 -4.39 -10.60
C ALA A 43 -15.34 -4.13 -10.76
N ILE A 44 -14.52 -4.79 -9.95
CA ILE A 44 -13.10 -4.49 -9.80
C ILE A 44 -12.29 -5.77 -9.83
N LEU A 45 -11.24 -5.77 -10.64
CA LEU A 45 -10.13 -6.71 -10.49
C LEU A 45 -8.86 -5.91 -10.22
N ALA A 46 -8.27 -6.12 -9.05
CA ALA A 46 -7.07 -5.41 -8.59
C ALA A 46 -6.08 -6.42 -8.00
N GLU A 47 -4.95 -6.57 -8.66
CA GLU A 47 -3.88 -7.45 -8.18
C GLU A 47 -2.56 -6.71 -8.12
N GLY A 48 -1.71 -7.08 -7.18
CA GLY A 48 -0.45 -6.40 -7.03
C GLY A 48 0.39 -6.90 -5.87
N ARG A 49 1.54 -6.24 -5.74
CA ARG A 49 2.55 -6.50 -4.73
C ARG A 49 3.03 -5.18 -4.18
N MET A 50 3.12 -5.09 -2.86
CA MET A 50 3.60 -3.93 -2.15
C MET A 50 4.62 -4.34 -1.09
N ARG A 51 5.54 -3.43 -0.82
CA ARG A 51 6.61 -3.63 0.14
C ARG A 51 6.81 -2.38 1.00
N LEU A 52 6.91 -2.57 2.30
CA LEU A 52 7.39 -1.59 3.26
C LEU A 52 8.91 -1.79 3.43
N HIS A 53 9.65 -0.70 3.33
CA HIS A 53 11.07 -0.66 3.62
C HIS A 53 11.32 0.34 4.74
N ILE A 54 12.06 -0.09 5.76
CA ILE A 54 12.50 0.77 6.86
C ILE A 54 13.96 1.14 6.59
N ASP A 55 14.21 2.43 6.40
CA ASP A 55 15.52 3.03 6.24
C ASP A 55 15.96 3.63 7.58
N GLU A 56 16.67 2.83 8.37
CA GLU A 56 17.12 3.23 9.70
C GLU A 56 18.17 4.35 9.68
N GLN A 57 18.86 4.56 8.54
CA GLN A 57 19.88 5.61 8.43
C GLN A 57 19.23 6.99 8.29
N ARG A 58 18.11 7.04 7.58
CA ARG A 58 17.34 8.26 7.34
C ARG A 58 16.16 8.44 8.29
N ASP A 59 15.91 7.45 9.14
CA ASP A 59 14.76 7.37 10.04
C ASP A 59 13.42 7.46 9.27
N LYS A 60 13.35 6.74 8.13
CA LYS A 60 12.21 6.77 7.20
C LYS A 60 11.58 5.40 6.99
N GLY A 61 10.25 5.37 6.92
CA GLY A 61 9.49 4.29 6.31
C GLY A 61 9.14 4.62 4.86
N ILE A 62 9.29 3.65 3.97
CA ILE A 62 9.04 3.80 2.53
C ILE A 62 8.10 2.70 2.06
N LEU A 63 6.88 3.06 1.67
CA LEU A 63 5.93 2.15 1.03
C LEU A 63 6.15 2.17 -0.48
N LYS A 64 6.43 1.01 -1.05
CA LYS A 64 6.57 0.79 -2.49
C LYS A 64 5.46 -0.10 -3.02
N LEU A 65 5.01 0.20 -4.23
CA LEU A 65 4.19 -0.68 -5.04
C LEU A 65 5.12 -1.30 -6.09
N ASP A 66 5.45 -2.58 -5.93
CA ASP A 66 6.34 -3.29 -6.86
C ASP A 66 5.61 -3.57 -8.18
N SER A 67 4.31 -3.84 -8.10
CA SER A 67 3.44 -3.98 -9.25
C SER A 67 1.98 -3.78 -8.84
N LEU A 68 1.21 -3.10 -9.68
CA LEU A 68 -0.25 -3.06 -9.61
C LEU A 68 -0.78 -3.29 -11.02
N SER A 69 -1.70 -4.24 -11.16
CA SER A 69 -2.63 -4.31 -12.29
C SER A 69 -4.02 -4.02 -11.77
N TYR A 70 -4.69 -3.06 -12.40
CA TYR A 70 -6.02 -2.62 -12.01
C TYR A 70 -6.91 -2.49 -13.24
N ARG A 71 -8.09 -3.13 -13.19
CA ARG A 71 -9.13 -3.03 -14.21
C ARG A 71 -10.47 -2.65 -13.58
N CYS A 72 -11.07 -1.58 -14.10
CA CYS A 72 -12.44 -1.18 -13.80
C CYS A 72 -13.23 -1.03 -15.09
N TYR A 73 -14.33 -1.79 -15.24
CA TYR A 73 -15.34 -1.69 -16.32
C TYR A 73 -14.85 -1.03 -17.62
N GLY A 74 -13.77 -1.57 -18.20
CA GLY A 74 -13.12 -1.04 -19.39
C GLY A 74 -11.84 -1.82 -19.70
N PRO A 75 -11.39 -1.80 -20.97
CA PRO A 75 -10.20 -2.55 -21.41
C PRO A 75 -8.87 -1.95 -20.94
N GLU A 76 -8.89 -0.78 -20.31
CA GLU A 76 -7.68 -0.06 -19.90
C GLU A 76 -7.09 -0.64 -18.62
N GLU A 77 -5.97 -1.34 -18.77
CA GLU A 77 -5.12 -1.77 -17.68
C GLU A 77 -4.20 -0.62 -17.26
N LYS A 78 -4.25 -0.26 -15.97
CA LYS A 78 -3.30 0.68 -15.39
C LYS A 78 -2.24 -0.08 -14.62
N ALA A 79 -0.99 0.04 -15.08
CA ALA A 79 0.17 -0.49 -14.40
C ALA A 79 0.89 0.63 -13.63
N PHE A 80 1.22 0.39 -12.36
CA PHE A 80 2.05 1.29 -11.58
C PHE A 80 3.13 0.50 -10.83
N SER A 81 4.36 1.01 -10.87
CA SER A 81 5.45 0.58 -10.01
C SER A 81 6.23 1.81 -9.51
N GLY A 82 6.58 1.81 -8.23
CA GLY A 82 7.33 2.91 -7.61
C GLY A 82 7.02 3.14 -6.13
N THR A 83 7.61 4.19 -5.57
CA THR A 83 7.33 4.64 -4.21
C THR A 83 5.97 5.31 -4.14
N LEU A 84 5.12 4.86 -3.21
CA LEU A 84 3.82 5.47 -2.93
C LEU A 84 3.93 6.57 -1.88
N VAL A 85 4.66 6.32 -0.80
CA VAL A 85 4.86 7.27 0.29
C VAL A 85 6.18 7.03 1.01
N GLU A 86 6.79 8.12 1.46
CA GLU A 86 7.86 8.15 2.46
C GLU A 86 7.34 8.88 3.70
N PHE A 87 7.65 8.37 4.90
CA PHE A 87 7.19 8.93 6.17
C PHE A 87 8.26 8.80 7.26
N ASP A 88 8.22 9.67 8.26
CA ASP A 88 9.11 9.61 9.42
C ASP A 88 8.76 8.43 10.32
N LEU A 89 9.78 7.73 10.83
CA LEU A 89 9.60 6.68 11.83
C LEU A 89 9.32 7.28 13.21
N PRO A 90 8.69 6.53 14.12
CA PRO A 90 8.55 6.96 15.51
C PRO A 90 9.92 7.17 16.16
N ALA A 91 10.03 8.20 16.99
CA ALA A 91 11.25 8.47 17.76
C ALA A 91 11.63 7.24 18.60
N LYS A 92 12.87 6.76 18.43
CA LYS A 92 13.42 5.68 19.24
C LYS A 92 13.64 6.20 20.68
N PRO A 93 13.26 5.44 21.72
CA PRO A 93 13.48 5.81 23.12
C PRO A 93 14.95 5.87 23.52
#